data_AF-A0A358CK81-F1
#
_entry.id   AF-A0A358CK81-F1
#
_cell.length_a   1.000
_cell.length_b   1.000
_cell.length_c   1.000
_cell.angle_alpha   90.00
_cell.angle_beta   90.00
_cell.angle_gamma   90.00
#
_symmetry.space_group_name_H-M   'P 1'
#
loop_
_entity.id
_entity.type
_entity.pdbx_description
1 polymer ?
#
loop_
_entity_poly.entity_id
_entity_poly.type
_entity_poly.pdbx_seq_one_letter_code
_entity_poly.pdbx_strand_id
1 'polypeptide(L)'
;MRPRLTLTASILTLSLALGACATEPAPALQEVEAEVPIAQSAVPLSPAARATAVIGANGKPVGISAYPAPLDAVKAGDMAAFLQMTSGLSQEDRDVSPLFDAFLALDRAADGDTVAARNILKTSNSQSDEEGETGFYAFLDAWLLAMDGRPDEAIERHRGAAGAMPGLTGDLSLAAMLEASGRP
;
A
#
# COMPACT_ATOMS: atom_id res chain seq x y z
N MET A 1 34.10 -40.27 16.52
CA MET A 1 35.56 -40.11 16.54
C MET A 1 35.96 -39.27 15.34
N ARG A 2 36.70 -38.18 15.57
CA ARG A 2 37.26 -37.27 14.55
C ARG A 2 38.55 -37.87 13.98
N PRO A 3 38.97 -37.43 12.79
CA PRO A 3 40.37 -37.13 12.56
C PRO A 3 40.58 -35.62 12.40
N ARG A 4 41.49 -35.09 13.23
CA ARG A 4 42.21 -33.82 13.04
C ARG A 4 43.63 -34.18 12.58
N LEU A 5 44.26 -33.33 11.76
CA LEU A 5 45.71 -32.99 11.68
C LEU A 5 45.89 -32.15 10.39
N THR A 6 45.93 -30.82 10.42
CA THR A 6 47.04 -29.86 10.72
C THR A 6 48.13 -29.70 9.64
N LEU A 7 48.31 -28.42 9.27
CA LEU A 7 49.52 -27.70 8.86
C LEU A 7 50.15 -27.97 7.48
N THR A 8 50.27 -26.91 6.66
CA THR A 8 51.55 -26.18 6.49
C THR A 8 51.33 -24.89 5.69
N ALA A 9 51.79 -23.78 6.26
CA ALA A 9 52.04 -22.53 5.55
C ALA A 9 53.34 -22.66 4.75
N SER A 10 53.39 -22.09 3.54
CA SER A 10 54.64 -21.71 2.90
C SER A 10 54.39 -20.50 2.01
N ILE A 11 54.99 -19.39 2.43
CA ILE A 11 55.09 -18.12 1.74
C ILE A 11 56.16 -18.29 0.67
N LEU A 12 55.86 -17.94 -0.58
CA LEU A 12 56.89 -17.68 -1.59
C LEU A 12 56.60 -16.32 -2.23
N THR A 13 57.31 -15.30 -1.74
CA THR A 13 57.45 -14.00 -2.37
C THR A 13 58.35 -14.12 -3.59
N LEU A 14 57.84 -13.75 -4.77
CA LEU A 14 58.66 -13.50 -5.95
C LEU A 14 58.35 -12.11 -6.49
N SER A 15 59.23 -11.17 -6.17
CA SER A 15 59.24 -9.80 -6.68
C SER A 15 59.88 -9.79 -8.06
N LEU A 16 59.12 -9.47 -9.11
CA LEU A 16 59.66 -9.04 -10.39
C LEU A 16 59.25 -7.57 -10.62
N ALA A 17 60.24 -6.69 -10.48
CA ALA A 17 60.16 -5.33 -10.97
C ALA A 17 60.62 -5.31 -12.44
N LEU A 18 59.71 -4.97 -13.35
CA LEU A 18 60.07 -4.38 -14.64
C LEU A 18 59.16 -3.17 -14.87
N GLY A 19 59.79 -2.00 -14.99
CA GLY A 19 59.14 -0.78 -15.38
C GLY A 19 58.75 -0.80 -16.86
N ALA A 20 57.50 -0.43 -17.12
CA ALA A 20 57.02 0.05 -18.41
C ALA A 20 55.85 0.98 -18.12
N CYS A 21 55.91 2.20 -18.64
CA CYS A 21 54.84 3.19 -18.57
C CYS A 21 53.57 2.63 -19.20
N ALA A 22 52.50 2.49 -18.42
CA ALA A 22 51.16 2.25 -18.93
C ALA A 22 50.17 3.02 -18.07
N THR A 23 49.40 3.87 -18.74
CA THR A 23 48.17 4.55 -18.33
C THR A 23 47.51 4.02 -17.07
N GLU A 24 47.20 4.94 -16.16
CA GLU A 24 46.39 4.72 -14.96
C GLU A 24 45.11 3.94 -15.33
N PRO A 25 44.82 2.80 -14.71
CA PRO A 25 43.59 2.08 -14.98
C PRO A 25 42.45 2.98 -14.52
N ALA A 26 41.57 3.36 -15.46
CA ALA A 26 40.33 4.03 -15.14
C ALA A 26 39.63 3.25 -14.01
N PRO A 27 39.12 3.93 -12.97
CA PRO A 27 38.48 3.24 -11.86
C PRO A 27 37.37 2.37 -12.44
N ALA A 28 37.41 1.08 -12.10
CA ALA A 28 36.33 0.17 -12.40
C ALA A 28 35.05 0.81 -11.83
N LEU A 29 34.12 1.16 -12.71
CA LEU A 29 32.77 1.51 -12.31
C LEU A 29 32.24 0.26 -11.61
N GLN A 30 32.25 0.28 -10.28
CA GLN A 30 31.36 -0.57 -9.51
C GLN A 30 29.97 -0.27 -10.04
N GLU A 31 29.35 -1.25 -10.71
CA GLU A 31 27.91 -1.36 -10.74
C GLU A 31 27.50 -1.48 -9.27
N VAL A 32 27.34 -0.33 -8.63
CA VAL A 32 26.45 -0.18 -7.51
C VAL A 32 25.11 -0.54 -8.13
N GLU A 33 24.69 -1.78 -7.95
CA GLU A 33 23.30 -2.17 -8.04
C GLU A 33 22.59 -1.15 -7.14
N ALA A 34 22.09 -0.09 -7.78
CA ALA A 34 21.40 0.97 -7.10
C ALA A 34 20.22 0.26 -6.46
N GLU A 35 20.33 0.05 -5.15
CA GLU A 35 19.22 -0.37 -4.32
C GLU A 35 18.17 0.70 -4.57
N VAL A 36 17.27 0.42 -5.52
CA VAL A 36 16.21 1.32 -5.92
C VAL A 36 15.53 1.63 -4.60
N PRO A 37 15.54 2.90 -4.15
CA PRO A 37 14.95 3.22 -2.86
C PRO A 37 13.52 2.74 -2.97
N ILE A 38 13.20 1.69 -2.20
CA ILE A 38 11.84 1.22 -2.05
C ILE A 38 11.15 2.47 -1.57
N ALA A 39 10.35 3.10 -2.43
CA ALA A 39 9.69 4.35 -2.10
C ALA A 39 8.83 4.03 -0.88
N GLN A 40 9.36 4.31 0.31
CA GLN A 40 8.67 4.00 1.55
C GLN A 40 7.40 4.83 1.47
N SER A 41 6.26 4.15 1.38
CA SER A 41 4.99 4.85 1.48
C SER A 41 5.07 5.72 2.72
N ALA A 42 4.76 7.00 2.59
CA ALA A 42 4.65 7.91 3.74
C ALA A 42 3.58 7.43 4.74
N VAL A 43 2.83 6.41 4.35
CA VAL A 43 1.63 5.92 4.98
C VAL A 43 1.80 4.41 5.26
N PRO A 44 1.83 3.99 6.54
CA PRO A 44 1.91 2.57 6.86
C PRO A 44 0.67 1.82 6.36
N LEU A 45 0.88 0.73 5.62
CA LEU A 45 -0.19 -0.16 5.15
C LEU A 45 -0.69 -1.06 6.29
N SER A 46 -1.98 -1.38 6.32
CA SER A 46 -2.52 -2.33 7.30
C SER A 46 -1.91 -3.74 7.15
N PRO A 47 -1.96 -4.59 8.20
CA PRO A 47 -1.61 -6.00 8.08
C PRO A 47 -2.40 -6.73 6.98
N ALA A 48 -3.67 -6.38 6.80
CA ALA A 48 -4.54 -6.98 5.78
C ALA A 48 -4.05 -6.65 4.36
N ALA A 49 -3.71 -5.39 4.09
CA ALA A 49 -3.13 -5.01 2.81
C ALA A 49 -1.78 -5.70 2.57
N ARG A 50 -0.88 -5.68 3.55
CA ARG A 50 0.45 -6.33 3.42
C ARG A 50 0.35 -7.82 3.12
N ALA A 51 -0.69 -8.50 3.61
CA ALA A 51 -0.91 -9.93 3.35
C ALA A 51 -1.25 -10.24 1.88
N THR A 52 -1.62 -9.24 1.09
CA THR A 52 -1.92 -9.39 -0.34
C THR A 52 -0.70 -9.24 -1.25
N ALA A 53 0.46 -8.89 -0.69
CA ALA A 53 1.67 -8.64 -1.47
C ALA A 53 2.04 -9.86 -2.33
N VAL A 54 2.21 -9.65 -3.64
CA VAL A 54 2.65 -10.71 -4.54
C VAL A 54 4.12 -10.99 -4.28
N ILE A 55 4.45 -12.26 -4.07
CA ILE A 55 5.79 -12.70 -3.74
C ILE A 55 6.55 -13.10 -5.00
N GLY A 56 7.72 -12.50 -5.20
CA GLY A 56 8.62 -12.80 -6.30
C GLY A 56 9.42 -14.08 -6.08
N ALA A 57 10.18 -14.49 -7.10
CA ALA A 57 11.01 -15.69 -7.05
C ALA A 57 12.10 -15.67 -5.95
N ASN A 58 12.47 -14.47 -5.48
CA ASN A 58 13.41 -14.26 -4.38
C ASN A 58 12.78 -14.40 -2.98
N GLY A 59 11.49 -14.77 -2.90
CA GLY A 59 10.76 -14.92 -1.64
C GLY A 59 10.38 -13.60 -0.96
N LYS A 60 10.51 -12.45 -1.65
CA LYS A 60 10.14 -11.12 -1.14
C LYS A 60 8.98 -10.53 -1.96
N PRO A 61 8.22 -9.56 -1.40
CA PRO A 61 7.26 -8.79 -2.19
C PRO A 61 7.88 -8.20 -3.45
N VAL A 62 7.16 -8.30 -4.58
CA VAL A 62 7.60 -7.71 -5.85
C VAL A 62 7.59 -6.18 -5.82
N GLY A 63 6.70 -5.59 -5.01
CA GLY A 63 6.63 -4.14 -4.77
C GLY A 63 6.13 -3.34 -5.98
N ILE A 64 6.11 -2.02 -5.83
CA ILE A 64 5.52 -1.10 -6.82
C ILE A 64 6.24 -1.07 -8.16
N SER A 65 7.53 -1.40 -8.21
CA SER A 65 8.32 -1.39 -9.45
C SER A 65 7.93 -2.50 -10.43
N ALA A 66 7.18 -3.50 -9.97
CA ALA A 66 6.66 -4.58 -10.81
C ALA A 66 5.44 -4.16 -11.66
N TYR A 67 4.84 -2.99 -11.39
CA TYR A 67 3.58 -2.55 -11.99
C TYR A 67 3.72 -1.20 -12.68
N PRO A 68 3.33 -1.08 -13.98
CA PRO A 68 3.37 0.20 -14.69
C PRO A 68 2.37 1.24 -14.14
N ALA A 69 1.22 0.78 -13.65
CA ALA A 69 0.16 1.61 -13.10
C ALA A 69 -0.53 0.91 -11.90
N PRO A 70 -1.17 1.67 -10.98
CA PRO A 70 -1.85 1.09 -9.82
C PRO A 70 -2.86 -0.01 -10.19
N LEU A 71 -3.60 0.15 -11.29
CA LEU A 71 -4.58 -0.82 -11.75
C LEU A 71 -3.96 -2.19 -12.09
N ASP A 72 -2.71 -2.24 -12.54
CA ASP A 72 -2.05 -3.50 -12.87
C ASP A 72 -1.68 -4.28 -11.61
N ALA A 73 -1.40 -3.61 -10.50
CA ALA A 73 -1.24 -4.24 -9.19
C ALA A 73 -2.58 -4.87 -8.73
N VAL A 74 -3.70 -4.16 -8.90
CA VAL A 74 -5.04 -4.70 -8.59
C VAL A 74 -5.35 -5.95 -9.42
N LYS A 75 -5.04 -5.94 -10.72
CA LYS A 75 -5.23 -7.12 -11.60
C LYS A 75 -4.41 -8.33 -11.14
N ALA A 76 -3.23 -8.09 -10.56
CA ALA A 76 -2.39 -9.13 -10.00
C ALA A 76 -2.82 -9.56 -8.58
N GLY A 77 -3.79 -8.87 -7.97
CA GLY A 77 -4.22 -9.09 -6.59
C GLY A 77 -3.28 -8.49 -5.54
N ASP A 78 -2.31 -7.66 -5.93
CA ASP A 78 -1.36 -7.01 -5.02
C ASP A 78 -1.93 -5.69 -4.51
N MET A 79 -2.81 -5.77 -3.51
CA MET A 79 -3.38 -4.57 -2.89
C MET A 79 -2.35 -3.76 -2.10
N ALA A 80 -1.28 -4.41 -1.60
CA ALA A 80 -0.19 -3.70 -0.94
C ALA A 80 0.51 -2.74 -1.92
N ALA A 81 0.89 -3.23 -3.10
CA ALA A 81 1.51 -2.41 -4.14
C ALA A 81 0.53 -1.35 -4.66
N PHE A 82 -0.74 -1.70 -4.90
CA PHE A 82 -1.76 -0.72 -5.31
C PHE A 82 -1.86 0.45 -4.33
N LEU A 83 -2.06 0.18 -3.04
CA LEU A 83 -2.19 1.23 -2.01
C LEU A 83 -0.91 2.05 -1.88
N GLN A 84 0.26 1.42 -1.98
CA GLN A 84 1.54 2.13 -1.96
C GLN A 84 1.68 3.07 -3.16
N MET A 85 1.36 2.62 -4.38
CA MET A 85 1.38 3.46 -5.57
C MET A 85 0.39 4.62 -5.45
N THR A 86 -0.85 4.32 -5.06
CA THR A 86 -1.90 5.34 -4.90
C THR A 86 -1.56 6.36 -3.82
N SER A 87 -0.93 5.96 -2.72
CA SER A 87 -0.47 6.89 -1.67
C SER A 87 0.64 7.84 -2.12
N GLY A 88 1.39 7.46 -3.16
CA GLY A 88 2.49 8.26 -3.72
C GLY A 88 2.09 9.15 -4.90
N LEU A 89 0.83 9.06 -5.37
CA LEU A 89 0.30 9.93 -6.42
C LEU A 89 0.19 11.38 -5.92
N SER A 90 0.29 12.33 -6.86
CA SER A 90 -0.04 13.72 -6.58
C SER A 90 -1.54 13.84 -6.24
N GLN A 91 -1.95 14.94 -5.59
CA GLN A 91 -3.36 15.15 -5.30
C GLN A 91 -4.19 15.21 -6.60
N GLU A 92 -3.71 15.91 -7.61
CA GLU A 92 -4.35 16.00 -8.93
C GLU A 92 -4.57 14.61 -9.54
N ASP A 93 -3.55 13.75 -9.50
CA ASP A 93 -3.66 12.37 -10.02
C ASP A 93 -4.59 11.48 -9.18
N ARG A 94 -4.69 11.73 -7.87
CA ARG A 94 -5.62 11.01 -7.00
C ARG A 94 -7.06 11.42 -7.25
N ASP A 95 -7.31 12.71 -7.48
CA ASP A 95 -8.65 13.26 -7.70
C ASP A 95 -9.28 12.77 -9.01
N VAL A 96 -8.50 12.20 -9.94
CA VAL A 96 -9.00 11.52 -11.15
C VAL A 96 -9.97 10.38 -10.83
N SER A 97 -9.87 9.77 -9.64
CA SER A 97 -10.83 8.75 -9.22
C SER A 97 -11.11 8.78 -7.72
N PRO A 98 -12.39 8.95 -7.31
CA PRO A 98 -12.75 8.88 -5.89
C PRO A 98 -12.49 7.49 -5.27
N LEU A 99 -12.29 6.45 -6.09
CA LEU A 99 -11.98 5.12 -5.57
C LEU A 99 -10.61 5.08 -4.88
N PHE A 100 -9.65 5.89 -5.30
CA PHE A 100 -8.31 5.88 -4.71
C PHE A 100 -8.32 6.25 -3.24
N ASP A 101 -8.97 7.35 -2.87
CA ASP A 101 -9.07 7.76 -1.47
C ASP A 101 -10.00 6.85 -0.68
N ALA A 102 -11.05 6.29 -1.30
CA ALA A 102 -11.85 5.26 -0.66
C ALA A 102 -11.02 4.02 -0.26
N PHE A 103 -10.15 3.51 -1.15
CA PHE A 103 -9.30 2.37 -0.81
C PHE A 103 -8.25 2.71 0.25
N LEU A 104 -7.69 3.93 0.24
CA LEU A 104 -6.79 4.39 1.31
C LEU A 104 -7.52 4.49 2.66
N ALA A 105 -8.77 4.97 2.66
CA ALA A 105 -9.61 5.03 3.86
C ALA A 105 -9.94 3.61 4.37
N LEU A 106 -10.29 2.68 3.48
CA LEU A 106 -10.56 1.29 3.85
C LEU A 106 -9.33 0.60 4.45
N ASP A 107 -8.13 0.86 3.93
CA ASP A 107 -6.90 0.34 4.53
C ASP A 107 -6.66 0.89 5.94
N ARG A 108 -6.94 2.18 6.19
CA ARG A 108 -6.89 2.74 7.56
C ARG A 108 -7.88 2.06 8.50
N ALA A 109 -9.11 1.87 8.04
CA ALA A 109 -10.13 1.18 8.82
C ALA A 109 -9.73 -0.27 9.12
N ALA A 110 -9.09 -0.96 8.16
CA ALA A 110 -8.56 -2.32 8.35
C ALA A 110 -7.41 -2.39 9.37
N ASP A 111 -6.69 -1.29 9.60
CA ASP A 111 -5.69 -1.15 10.68
C ASP A 111 -6.32 -0.72 12.02
N GLY A 112 -7.65 -0.56 12.07
CA GLY A 112 -8.39 -0.09 13.24
C GLY A 112 -8.42 1.43 13.41
N ASP A 113 -7.87 2.21 12.47
CA ASP A 113 -7.88 3.67 12.49
C ASP A 113 -9.06 4.23 11.67
N THR A 114 -10.27 4.02 12.20
CA THR A 114 -11.50 4.53 11.62
C THR A 114 -11.54 6.06 11.58
N VAL A 115 -10.87 6.74 12.52
CA VAL A 115 -10.79 8.21 12.54
C VAL A 115 -10.01 8.73 11.33
N ALA A 116 -8.82 8.19 11.06
CA ALA A 116 -8.06 8.56 9.88
C ALA A 116 -8.78 8.19 8.59
N ALA A 117 -9.43 7.02 8.54
CA ALA A 117 -10.26 6.61 7.42
C ALA A 117 -11.34 7.65 7.09
N ARG A 118 -12.10 8.08 8.09
CA ARG A 118 -13.15 9.09 7.93
C ARG A 118 -12.60 10.45 7.52
N ASN A 119 -11.42 10.83 8.00
CA ASN A 119 -10.79 12.09 7.63
C ASN A 119 -10.37 12.10 6.15
N ILE A 120 -9.85 10.99 5.62
CA ILE A 120 -9.55 10.84 4.19
C ILE A 120 -10.81 11.11 3.38
N LEU A 121 -11.92 10.40 3.67
CA LEU A 121 -13.18 10.57 2.94
C LEU A 121 -13.70 12.02 2.96
N LYS A 122 -13.66 12.68 4.13
CA LYS A 122 -14.11 14.07 4.28
C LYS A 122 -13.25 15.06 3.51
N THR A 123 -11.93 14.91 3.55
CA THR A 123 -11.02 15.80 2.85
C THR A 123 -11.22 15.69 1.35
N SER A 124 -11.24 14.47 0.82
CA SER A 124 -11.47 14.22 -0.61
C SER A 124 -12.82 14.75 -1.07
N ASN A 125 -13.87 14.61 -0.25
CA ASN A 125 -15.18 15.17 -0.56
C ASN A 125 -15.22 16.70 -0.57
N SER A 126 -14.40 17.35 0.25
CA SER A 126 -14.36 18.81 0.35
C SER A 126 -13.55 19.44 -0.79
N GLN A 127 -12.82 18.62 -1.53
CA GLN A 127 -11.95 19.02 -2.64
C GLN A 127 -12.59 18.81 -4.01
N SER A 128 -13.69 18.05 -4.10
CA SER A 128 -14.45 17.94 -5.34
C SER A 128 -15.23 19.23 -5.62
N ASP A 129 -15.06 19.80 -6.81
CA ASP A 129 -15.83 20.96 -7.30
C ASP A 129 -17.32 20.62 -7.57
N GLU A 130 -17.73 19.37 -7.36
CA GLU A 130 -19.12 18.93 -7.46
C GLU A 130 -19.93 19.38 -6.23
N GLU A 131 -21.09 20.00 -6.46
CA GLU A 131 -22.04 20.32 -5.40
C GLU A 131 -22.67 19.04 -4.83
N GLY A 132 -22.10 18.55 -3.74
CA GLY A 132 -22.66 17.44 -2.97
C GLY A 132 -21.60 16.43 -2.55
N GLU A 133 -21.91 15.66 -1.52
CA GLU A 133 -21.04 14.55 -1.14
C GLU A 133 -21.21 13.36 -2.08
N THR A 134 -20.11 12.69 -2.44
CA THR A 134 -20.22 11.45 -3.21
C THR A 134 -21.03 10.43 -2.40
N GLY A 135 -22.11 9.90 -2.98
CA GLY A 135 -22.94 8.89 -2.31
C GLY A 135 -22.10 7.70 -1.82
N PHE A 136 -21.00 7.40 -2.53
CA PHE A 136 -20.06 6.35 -2.17
C PHE A 136 -19.28 6.65 -0.88
N TYR A 137 -18.73 7.85 -0.70
CA TYR A 137 -18.08 8.22 0.56
C TYR A 137 -19.07 8.29 1.70
N ALA A 138 -20.29 8.75 1.44
CA ALA A 138 -21.38 8.75 2.40
C ALA A 138 -21.69 7.33 2.91
N PHE A 139 -21.72 6.37 1.99
CA PHE A 139 -21.92 4.97 2.31
C PHE A 139 -20.76 4.39 3.13
N LEU A 140 -19.51 4.66 2.74
CA LEU A 140 -18.34 4.20 3.50
C LEU A 140 -18.30 4.80 4.91
N ASP A 141 -18.60 6.09 5.05
CA ASP A 141 -18.67 6.78 6.35
C ASP A 141 -19.70 6.15 7.28
N ALA A 142 -20.84 5.68 6.74
CA ALA A 142 -21.84 4.95 7.51
C ALA A 142 -21.28 3.64 8.10
N TRP A 143 -20.53 2.88 7.31
CA TRP A 143 -19.87 1.65 7.78
C TRP A 143 -18.81 1.93 8.85
N LEU A 144 -18.01 2.99 8.67
CA LEU A 144 -17.01 3.40 9.66
C LEU A 144 -17.67 3.79 10.99
N LEU A 145 -18.79 4.51 10.95
CA LEU A 145 -19.58 4.85 12.15
C LEU A 145 -20.13 3.60 12.86
N ALA A 146 -20.56 2.59 12.10
CA ALA A 146 -21.05 1.34 12.68
C ALA A 146 -19.93 0.55 13.38
N MET A 147 -18.74 0.47 12.77
CA MET A 147 -17.56 -0.15 13.38
C MET A 147 -17.09 0.59 14.64
N ASP A 148 -17.31 1.90 14.72
CA ASP A 148 -17.07 2.72 15.91
C ASP A 148 -18.13 2.55 17.02
N GLY A 149 -19.12 1.67 16.83
CA GLY A 149 -20.21 1.47 17.79
C GLY A 149 -21.19 2.64 17.84
N ARG A 150 -21.36 3.38 16.73
CA ARG A 150 -22.30 4.52 16.61
C ARG A 150 -23.45 4.19 15.65
N PRO A 151 -24.29 3.17 15.98
CA PRO A 151 -25.24 2.59 15.04
C PRO A 151 -26.34 3.56 14.60
N ASP A 152 -26.80 4.45 15.47
CA ASP A 152 -27.88 5.38 15.11
C ASP A 152 -27.39 6.43 14.09
N GLU A 153 -26.17 6.93 14.27
CA GLU A 153 -25.54 7.82 13.30
C GLU A 153 -25.24 7.08 11.98
N ALA A 154 -24.79 5.83 12.06
CA ALA A 154 -24.55 4.99 10.89
C ALA A 154 -25.82 4.77 10.06
N ILE A 155 -26.98 4.53 10.70
CA ILE A 155 -28.26 4.36 10.01
C ILE A 155 -28.68 5.64 9.28
N GLU A 156 -28.66 6.78 9.97
CA GLU A 156 -29.03 8.07 9.35
C GLU A 156 -28.11 8.39 8.18
N ARG A 157 -26.82 8.11 8.35
CA ARG A 157 -25.83 8.27 7.31
C ARG A 157 -26.08 7.37 6.10
N HIS A 158 -26.35 6.09 6.34
CA HIS A 158 -26.64 5.11 5.30
C HIS A 158 -27.92 5.48 4.53
N ARG A 159 -28.97 5.96 5.20
CA ARG A 159 -30.21 6.41 4.54
C ARG A 159 -29.96 7.60 3.59
N GLY A 160 -29.13 8.55 4.02
CA GLY A 160 -28.70 9.67 3.18
C GLY A 160 -27.94 9.19 1.93
N ALA A 161 -27.07 8.19 2.07
CA ALA A 161 -26.31 7.60 0.96
C ALA A 161 -27.19 6.76 0.01
N ALA A 162 -28.13 5.99 0.57
CA ALA A 162 -28.94 5.03 -0.19
C ALA A 162 -29.88 5.70 -1.20
N GLY A 163 -30.36 6.90 -0.89
CA GLY A 163 -31.14 7.71 -1.83
C GLY A 163 -30.38 8.06 -3.11
N ALA A 164 -29.05 8.11 -3.07
CA ALA A 164 -28.19 8.44 -4.20
C ALA A 164 -27.62 7.20 -4.93
N MET A 165 -27.74 5.98 -4.36
CA MET A 165 -27.13 4.77 -4.91
C MET A 165 -28.06 3.54 -4.84
N PRO A 166 -29.16 3.54 -5.63
CA PRO A 166 -30.06 2.41 -5.69
C PRO A 166 -29.34 1.15 -6.21
N GLY A 167 -29.43 0.04 -5.46
CA GLY A 167 -28.86 -1.26 -5.80
C GLY A 167 -27.49 -1.57 -5.17
N LEU A 168 -26.75 -0.57 -4.68
CA LEU A 168 -25.47 -0.76 -3.98
C LEU A 168 -25.65 -0.82 -2.45
N THR A 169 -26.69 -0.17 -1.95
CA THR A 169 -26.96 0.11 -0.53
C THR A 169 -28.27 -0.53 -0.06
N GLY A 170 -28.48 -1.81 -0.40
CA GLY A 170 -29.71 -2.54 -0.07
C GLY A 170 -29.80 -3.00 1.39
N ASP A 171 -30.93 -3.60 1.76
CA ASP A 171 -31.22 -4.09 3.12
C ASP A 171 -30.14 -5.02 3.68
N LEU A 172 -29.50 -5.83 2.83
CA LEU A 172 -28.38 -6.70 3.22
C LEU A 172 -27.15 -5.91 3.67
N SER A 173 -26.87 -4.76 3.05
CA SER A 173 -25.77 -3.90 3.47
C SER A 173 -26.07 -3.25 4.81
N LEU A 174 -27.32 -2.83 5.05
CA LEU A 174 -27.72 -2.27 6.33
C LEU A 174 -27.66 -3.34 7.44
N ALA A 175 -28.18 -4.54 7.18
CA ALA A 175 -28.15 -5.64 8.13
C ALA A 175 -26.72 -6.02 8.53
N ALA A 176 -25.81 -6.18 7.56
CA ALA A 176 -24.41 -6.48 7.83
C ALA A 176 -23.70 -5.35 8.59
N MET A 177 -24.06 -4.08 8.32
CA MET A 177 -23.55 -2.93 9.06
C MET A 177 -24.03 -2.93 10.53
N LEU A 178 -25.29 -3.28 10.78
CA LEU A 178 -25.81 -3.41 12.14
C LEU A 178 -25.14 -4.57 12.88
N GLU A 179 -24.93 -5.71 12.21
CA GLU A 179 -24.19 -6.84 12.76
C GLU A 179 -22.77 -6.42 13.17
N ALA A 180 -22.07 -5.66 12.34
CA ALA A 180 -20.74 -5.12 12.65
C ALA A 180 -20.74 -4.22 13.90
N SER A 181 -21.85 -3.55 14.21
CA SER A 181 -22.04 -2.77 15.44
C SER A 181 -22.47 -3.60 16.66
N GLY A 182 -22.53 -4.94 16.53
CA GLY A 182 -22.98 -5.85 17.57
C GLY A 182 -24.50 -5.87 17.77
N ARG A 183 -25.28 -5.43 16.77
CA ARG A 183 -26.74 -5.41 16.79
C ARG A 183 -27.29 -6.36 15.72
N PRO A 184 -27.94 -7.49 16.08
CA PRO A 184 -28.56 -8.38 15.10
C PRO A 184 -29.82 -7.76 14.46
#